data_AF-A0A929NIS0-F1
#
_entry.id   AF-A0A929NIS0-F1
#
_cell.length_a   1.000
_cell.length_b   1.000
_cell.length_c   1.000
_cell.angle_alpha   90.00
_cell.angle_beta   90.00
_cell.angle_gamma   90.00
#
_symmetry.space_group_name_H-M   'P 1'
#
loop_
_entity.id
_entity.type
_entity.pdbx_description
1 polymer ?
#
loop_
_entity_poly.entity_id
_entity_poly.type
_entity_poly.pdbx_seq_one_letter_code
_entity_poly.pdbx_strand_id
1 'polypeptide(L)'
;MIYVGSRRRLAEGVQITERMEMQMPTTLGRAYSVNWRGRPPHMLRPDVPIWYRFLERYGYLFQRLYYDCLLGGPELTPAQERDPMQRMYRMNVCKRADAIAETDKETWLIEVADGPGLRAVGQLMVYRYLWREDPKIPKPDRRLLVCRMIDRDMFAAAAKDGILIYVIPNDPDEPPRVWATPG
;
A
#
# COMPACT_ATOMS: atom_id res chain seq x y z
N MET A 1 12.93 -39.25 28.02
CA MET A 1 12.53 -39.35 29.44
C MET A 1 12.28 -37.94 29.95
N ILE A 2 11.19 -37.80 30.68
CA ILE A 2 10.48 -36.59 31.08
C ILE A 2 11.38 -35.58 31.82
N TYR A 3 11.28 -34.28 31.49
CA TYR A 3 11.58 -33.22 32.46
C TYR A 3 10.31 -32.40 32.71
N VAL A 4 9.71 -32.64 33.88
CA VAL A 4 8.63 -31.86 34.46
C VAL A 4 9.23 -30.70 35.25
N GLY A 5 8.67 -29.50 35.05
CA GLY A 5 8.57 -28.51 36.12
C GLY A 5 9.57 -27.35 36.09
N SER A 6 9.06 -26.16 35.78
CA SER A 6 9.01 -25.07 36.76
C SER A 6 8.20 -23.89 36.20
N ARG A 7 7.01 -23.68 36.77
CA ARG A 7 6.21 -22.46 36.57
C ARG A 7 6.89 -21.31 37.31
N ARG A 8 7.63 -20.46 36.61
CA ARG A 8 7.85 -19.09 37.06
C ARG A 8 6.72 -18.21 36.51
N ARG A 9 5.89 -17.72 37.41
CA ARG A 9 5.02 -16.55 37.20
C ARG A 9 5.92 -15.38 36.84
N LEU A 10 5.91 -14.99 35.57
CA LEU A 10 6.27 -13.63 35.17
C LEU A 10 4.96 -12.83 35.14
N ALA A 11 4.98 -11.70 35.82
CA ALA A 11 3.85 -10.80 35.97
C ALA A 11 3.33 -10.32 34.61
N GLU A 12 2.01 -10.37 34.46
CA GLU A 12 1.19 -9.60 33.52
C GLU A 12 1.68 -9.56 32.07
N GLY A 13 1.91 -10.75 31.50
CA GLY A 13 1.80 -10.94 30.06
C GLY A 13 0.33 -11.05 29.69
N VAL A 14 -0.18 -10.09 28.89
CA VAL A 14 -1.46 -10.23 28.20
C VAL A 14 -1.45 -11.57 27.47
N GLN A 15 -2.20 -12.54 27.99
CA GLN A 15 -2.49 -13.75 27.24
C GLN A 15 -3.40 -13.32 26.09
N ILE A 16 -2.85 -13.23 24.88
CA ILE A 16 -3.62 -13.15 23.64
C ILE A 16 -4.22 -14.54 23.41
N THR A 17 -5.11 -14.96 24.30
CA THR A 17 -5.81 -16.25 24.26
C THR A 17 -7.29 -16.00 24.07
N GLU A 18 -7.59 -15.36 22.95
CA GLU A 18 -8.82 -15.52 22.18
C GLU A 18 -8.43 -15.00 20.80
N ARG A 19 -8.26 -15.90 19.82
CA ARG A 19 -8.29 -15.48 18.43
C ARG A 19 -9.72 -15.03 18.16
N MET A 20 -10.06 -13.80 18.54
CA MET A 20 -11.00 -13.06 17.70
C MET A 20 -10.35 -13.11 16.33
N GLU A 21 -10.95 -13.84 15.40
CA GLU A 21 -10.60 -13.74 13.99
C GLU A 21 -10.90 -12.30 13.59
N MET A 22 -9.95 -11.41 13.87
CA MET A 22 -9.97 -10.04 13.41
C MET A 22 -9.73 -10.13 11.92
N GLN A 23 -10.81 -10.34 11.18
CA GLN A 23 -10.78 -10.29 9.73
C GLN A 23 -10.17 -8.94 9.34
N MET A 24 -9.17 -8.98 8.46
CA MET A 24 -8.45 -7.80 7.98
C MET A 24 -8.95 -7.49 6.58
N PRO A 25 -10.15 -6.88 6.45
CA PRO A 25 -10.81 -6.70 5.17
C PRO A 25 -10.05 -5.77 4.25
N THR A 26 -10.08 -6.09 2.96
CA THR A 26 -9.59 -5.24 1.89
C THR A 26 -10.77 -4.59 1.15
N THR A 27 -10.65 -3.31 0.81
CA THR A 27 -11.61 -2.59 -0.03
C THR A 27 -10.85 -1.90 -1.16
N LEU A 28 -11.00 -2.40 -2.40
CA LEU A 28 -10.30 -1.85 -3.58
C LEU A 28 -10.85 -0.48 -4.03
N GLY A 29 -12.13 -0.21 -3.78
CA GLY A 29 -12.82 0.95 -4.35
C GLY A 29 -13.15 0.77 -5.84
N ARG A 30 -13.27 1.88 -6.57
CA ARG A 30 -13.55 1.85 -8.02
C ARG A 30 -12.29 1.57 -8.82
N ALA A 31 -12.44 0.87 -9.94
CA ALA A 31 -11.38 0.75 -10.94
C ALA A 31 -11.23 2.05 -11.74
N TYR A 32 -10.00 2.37 -12.11
CA TYR A 32 -9.61 3.51 -12.93
C TYR A 32 -8.98 3.02 -14.22
N SER A 33 -9.22 3.75 -15.31
CA SER A 33 -8.48 3.56 -16.56
C SER A 33 -7.01 3.94 -16.37
N VAL A 34 -6.11 3.18 -16.98
CA VAL A 34 -4.68 3.52 -17.04
C VAL A 34 -4.41 4.86 -17.73
N ASN A 35 -5.35 5.33 -18.55
CA ASN A 35 -5.29 6.63 -19.24
C ASN A 35 -5.88 7.78 -18.41
N TRP A 36 -6.38 7.52 -17.21
CA TRP A 36 -6.90 8.57 -16.34
C TRP A 36 -5.76 9.45 -15.80
N ARG A 37 -5.95 10.77 -15.81
CA ARG A 37 -4.95 11.79 -15.45
C ARG A 37 -5.50 12.85 -14.48
N GLY A 38 -6.30 12.42 -13.50
CA GLY A 38 -6.79 13.31 -12.44
C GLY A 38 -5.78 13.50 -11.31
N ARG A 39 -6.26 13.57 -10.06
CA ARG A 39 -5.39 13.52 -8.88
C ARG A 39 -5.66 12.21 -8.14
N PRO A 40 -4.72 11.25 -8.11
CA PRO A 40 -4.89 10.02 -7.34
C PRO A 40 -5.24 10.38 -5.88
N PRO A 41 -6.33 9.85 -5.31
CA PRO A 41 -6.69 10.14 -3.94
C PRO A 41 -5.57 9.76 -2.97
N HIS A 42 -5.32 10.59 -1.97
CA HIS A 42 -4.33 10.41 -0.90
C HIS A 42 -2.84 10.26 -1.30
N MET A 43 -2.51 10.15 -2.58
CA MET A 43 -1.13 10.28 -3.06
C MET A 43 -0.63 11.72 -2.85
N LEU A 44 0.61 11.87 -2.37
CA LEU A 44 1.19 13.19 -2.11
C LEU A 44 1.39 13.93 -3.43
N ARG A 45 1.23 15.26 -3.39
CA ARG A 45 1.37 16.12 -4.58
C ARG A 45 2.72 15.93 -5.31
N PRO A 46 3.87 15.79 -4.62
CA PRO A 46 5.16 15.57 -5.29
C PRO A 46 5.27 14.23 -6.02
N ASP A 47 4.49 13.23 -5.61
CA ASP A 47 4.58 11.86 -6.14
C ASP A 47 3.73 11.66 -7.41
N VAL A 48 2.69 12.49 -7.59
CA VAL A 48 1.76 12.39 -8.74
C VAL A 48 2.47 12.49 -10.11
N PRO A 49 3.41 13.43 -10.35
CA PRO A 49 4.13 13.48 -11.62
C PRO A 49 4.96 12.23 -11.89
N ILE A 50 5.60 11.66 -10.86
CA ILE A 50 6.40 10.44 -10.95
C ILE A 50 5.50 9.27 -11.35
N TRP A 51 4.35 9.17 -10.69
CA TRP A 51 3.34 8.17 -10.99
C TRP A 51 2.84 8.26 -12.44
N TYR A 52 2.60 9.47 -12.95
CA TYR A 52 2.14 9.62 -14.33
C TYR A 52 3.21 9.30 -15.36
N ARG A 53 4.47 9.68 -15.13
CA ARG A 53 5.58 9.24 -15.99
C ARG A 53 5.76 7.72 -15.96
N PHE A 54 5.54 7.09 -14.82
CA PHE A 54 5.51 5.63 -14.71
C PHE A 54 4.39 5.02 -15.56
N LEU A 55 3.16 5.55 -15.44
CA LEU A 55 2.02 5.07 -16.24
C LEU A 55 2.17 5.31 -17.74
N GLU A 56 2.84 6.39 -18.16
CA GLU A 56 3.15 6.62 -19.57
C GLU A 56 4.11 5.56 -20.13
N ARG A 57 5.10 5.16 -19.34
CA ARG A 57 6.12 4.19 -19.77
C ARG A 57 5.68 2.74 -19.60
N TYR A 58 4.92 2.43 -18.56
CA TYR A 58 4.64 1.06 -18.11
C TYR A 58 3.17 0.77 -17.86
N GLY A 59 2.28 1.75 -18.05
CA GLY A 59 0.84 1.58 -17.82
C GLY A 59 0.20 0.52 -18.71
N TYR A 60 0.82 0.18 -19.84
CA TYR A 60 0.38 -0.91 -20.72
C TYR A 60 0.40 -2.28 -20.05
N LEU A 61 1.11 -2.44 -18.91
CA LEU A 61 1.14 -3.67 -18.12
C LEU A 61 -0.16 -3.90 -17.33
N PHE A 62 -0.97 -2.86 -17.12
CA PHE A 62 -2.11 -2.91 -16.21
C PHE A 62 -3.44 -3.06 -16.95
N GLN A 63 -4.20 -4.07 -16.55
CA GLN A 63 -5.59 -4.26 -16.96
C GLN A 63 -6.52 -3.34 -16.17
N ARG A 64 -6.25 -3.19 -14.87
CA ARG A 64 -7.04 -2.36 -13.95
C ARG A 64 -6.14 -1.70 -12.94
N LEU A 65 -6.55 -0.51 -12.53
CA LEU A 65 -5.86 0.28 -11.52
C LEU A 65 -6.85 0.72 -10.45
N TYR A 66 -6.46 0.63 -9.20
CA TYR A 66 -7.25 1.01 -8.05
C TYR A 66 -6.43 1.99 -7.21
N TYR A 67 -7.07 3.04 -6.72
CA TYR A 67 -6.46 4.01 -5.81
C TYR A 67 -7.27 4.03 -4.51
N ASP A 68 -6.67 4.50 -3.43
CA ASP A 68 -7.32 4.62 -2.12
C ASP A 68 -7.82 3.28 -1.56
N CYS A 69 -7.08 2.20 -1.86
CA CYS A 69 -7.45 0.87 -1.41
C CYS A 69 -7.24 0.75 0.10
N LEU A 70 -8.30 0.43 0.83
CA LEU A 70 -8.24 0.20 2.27
C LEU A 70 -7.76 -1.23 2.53
N LEU A 71 -6.72 -1.37 3.34
CA LEU A 71 -6.16 -2.65 3.77
C LEU A 71 -6.28 -2.77 5.29
N GLY A 72 -6.95 -3.82 5.75
CA GLY A 72 -7.19 -4.10 7.17
C GLY A 72 -8.27 -3.21 7.81
N GLY A 73 -8.08 -2.91 9.10
CA GLY A 73 -9.05 -2.18 9.91
C GLY A 73 -10.29 -3.02 10.27
N PRO A 74 -11.27 -2.45 10.99
CA PRO A 74 -12.46 -3.17 11.40
C PRO A 74 -13.43 -3.35 10.22
N GLU A 75 -14.00 -4.55 10.07
CA GLU A 75 -15.18 -4.71 9.22
C GLU A 75 -16.38 -3.98 9.86
N LEU A 76 -17.16 -3.31 9.03
CA LEU A 76 -18.37 -2.62 9.49
C LEU A 76 -19.58 -3.51 9.20
N THR A 77 -20.47 -3.62 10.19
CA THR A 77 -21.80 -4.19 9.96
C THR A 77 -22.62 -3.30 9.02
N PRO A 78 -23.67 -3.82 8.35
CA PRO A 78 -24.54 -3.01 7.49
C PRO A 78 -25.18 -1.79 8.16
N ALA A 79 -25.36 -1.83 9.49
CA ALA A 79 -25.82 -0.67 10.26
C ALA A 79 -24.71 0.38 10.43
N GLN A 80 -23.49 -0.06 10.76
CA GLN A 80 -22.32 0.82 10.89
C GLN A 80 -21.90 1.45 9.55
N GLU A 81 -22.09 0.75 8.43
CA GLU A 81 -21.87 1.34 7.10
C GLU A 81 -22.82 2.51 6.80
N ARG A 82 -23.98 2.59 7.45
CA ARG A 82 -24.90 3.74 7.30
C ARG A 82 -24.52 4.91 8.22
N ASP A 83 -23.67 4.67 9.22
CA ASP A 83 -23.19 5.69 10.15
C ASP A 83 -21.93 6.40 9.57
N PRO A 84 -22.02 7.73 9.28
CA PRO A 84 -20.88 8.49 8.77
C PRO A 84 -19.66 8.48 9.69
N MET A 85 -19.85 8.44 11.01
CA MET A 85 -18.76 8.42 12.00
C MET A 85 -18.00 7.10 11.96
N GLN A 86 -18.72 5.98 11.86
CA GLN A 86 -18.12 4.64 11.74
C GLN A 86 -17.36 4.48 10.43
N ARG A 87 -17.92 4.98 9.32
CA ARG A 87 -17.22 5.03 8.04
C ARG A 87 -15.94 5.84 8.11
N MET A 88 -16.00 7.04 8.71
CA MET A 88 -14.82 7.88 8.89
C MET A 88 -13.76 7.21 9.76
N TYR A 89 -14.18 6.59 10.87
CA TYR A 89 -13.30 5.82 11.74
C TYR A 89 -12.59 4.70 10.96
N ARG A 90 -13.35 3.86 10.23
CA ARG A 90 -12.78 2.81 9.38
C ARG A 90 -11.76 3.39 8.39
N MET A 91 -12.13 4.43 7.65
CA MET A 91 -11.21 5.06 6.70
C MET A 91 -9.91 5.49 7.36
N ASN A 92 -9.95 6.06 8.57
CA ASN A 92 -8.76 6.57 9.27
C ASN A 92 -7.86 5.49 9.87
N VAL A 93 -8.41 4.36 10.30
CA VAL A 93 -7.61 3.28 10.91
C VAL A 93 -7.05 2.29 9.89
N CYS A 94 -7.70 2.15 8.73
CA CYS A 94 -7.21 1.32 7.63
C CYS A 94 -5.87 1.82 7.09
N LYS A 95 -5.05 0.89 6.61
CA LYS A 95 -3.87 1.25 5.80
C LYS A 95 -4.32 1.52 4.37
N ARG A 96 -3.60 2.39 3.67
CA ARG A 96 -3.94 2.82 2.30
C ARG A 96 -2.72 2.65 1.42
N ALA A 97 -2.84 1.77 0.43
CA ALA A 97 -1.86 1.73 -0.64
C ALA A 97 -2.11 2.92 -1.58
N ASP A 98 -1.04 3.51 -2.13
CA ASP A 98 -1.18 4.56 -3.14
C ASP A 98 -1.94 4.02 -4.35
N ALA A 99 -1.57 2.82 -4.80
CA ALA A 99 -2.32 2.10 -5.82
C ALA A 99 -2.23 0.58 -5.64
N ILE A 100 -3.24 -0.11 -6.17
CA ILE A 100 -3.18 -1.54 -6.48
C ILE A 100 -3.46 -1.70 -7.96
N ALA A 101 -2.64 -2.46 -8.66
CA ALA A 101 -2.83 -2.73 -10.08
C ALA A 101 -2.99 -4.22 -10.35
N GLU A 102 -3.82 -4.54 -11.33
CA GLU A 102 -3.99 -5.88 -11.85
C GLU A 102 -3.26 -5.99 -13.19
N THR A 103 -2.30 -6.90 -13.31
CA THR A 103 -1.69 -7.27 -14.60
C THR A 103 -2.38 -8.51 -15.16
N ASP A 104 -1.89 -9.05 -16.28
CA ASP A 104 -2.34 -10.34 -16.79
C ASP A 104 -2.10 -11.49 -15.79
N LYS A 105 -0.98 -11.45 -15.04
CA LYS A 105 -0.50 -12.55 -14.21
C LYS A 105 -0.45 -12.27 -12.71
N GLU A 106 -0.42 -11.01 -12.30
CA GLU A 106 -0.06 -10.61 -10.94
C GLU A 106 -0.95 -9.48 -10.42
N THR A 107 -0.98 -9.32 -9.10
CA THR A 107 -1.52 -8.15 -8.42
C THR A 107 -0.37 -7.34 -7.84
N TRP A 108 -0.23 -6.08 -8.22
CA TRP A 108 0.85 -5.22 -7.76
C TRP A 108 0.34 -4.28 -6.68
N LEU A 109 0.95 -4.34 -5.49
CA LEU A 109 0.77 -3.41 -4.37
C LEU A 109 1.81 -2.31 -4.50
N ILE A 110 1.37 -1.07 -4.69
CA ILE A 110 2.23 0.01 -5.17
C ILE A 110 2.30 1.12 -4.12
N GLU A 111 3.53 1.55 -3.83
CA GLU A 111 3.85 2.79 -3.12
C GLU A 111 4.64 3.68 -4.08
N VAL A 112 4.30 4.96 -4.13
CA VAL A 112 4.98 5.97 -4.94
C VAL A 112 5.62 6.99 -4.01
N ALA A 113 6.91 7.26 -4.19
CA ALA A 113 7.62 8.23 -3.36
C ALA A 113 8.77 8.90 -4.11
N ASP A 114 8.84 10.22 -4.09
CA ASP A 114 9.90 11.02 -4.71
C ASP A 114 11.31 10.61 -4.26
N GLY A 115 11.50 10.51 -2.94
CA GLY A 115 12.69 9.97 -2.30
C GLY A 115 12.28 9.03 -1.16
N PRO A 116 12.14 7.72 -1.40
CA PRO A 116 11.64 6.78 -0.42
C PRO A 116 12.68 6.56 0.68
N GLY A 117 12.23 6.69 1.93
CA GLY A 117 12.95 6.20 3.11
C GLY A 117 12.42 4.85 3.59
N LEU A 118 12.86 4.44 4.79
CA LEU A 118 12.43 3.19 5.45
C LEU A 118 10.91 3.03 5.54
N ARG A 119 10.20 4.16 5.62
CA ARG A 119 8.74 4.21 5.71
C ARG A 119 8.06 3.53 4.52
N ALA A 120 8.48 3.81 3.29
CA ALA A 120 7.87 3.25 2.07
C ALA A 120 8.06 1.73 1.99
N VAL A 121 9.23 1.24 2.39
CA VAL A 121 9.50 -0.21 2.48
C VAL A 121 8.63 -0.87 3.53
N GLY A 122 8.54 -0.29 4.73
CA GLY A 122 7.68 -0.79 5.81
C GLY A 122 6.20 -0.79 5.41
N GLN A 123 5.73 0.24 4.70
CA GLN A 123 4.39 0.30 4.13
C GLN A 123 4.13 -0.87 3.19
N LEU A 124 5.00 -1.11 2.19
CA LEU A 124 4.86 -2.23 1.26
C LEU A 124 4.87 -3.61 1.95
N MET A 125 5.68 -3.79 3.00
CA MET A 125 5.67 -5.01 3.81
C MET A 125 4.32 -5.22 4.50
N VAL A 126 3.80 -4.19 5.16
CA VAL A 126 2.50 -4.23 5.86
C VAL A 126 1.35 -4.45 4.88
N TYR A 127 1.35 -3.75 3.73
CA TYR A 127 0.31 -3.91 2.73
C TYR A 127 0.24 -5.33 2.20
N ARG A 128 1.40 -5.96 1.95
CA ARG A 128 1.47 -7.36 1.51
C ARG A 128 0.89 -8.31 2.54
N TYR A 129 1.21 -8.10 3.82
CA TYR A 129 0.63 -8.91 4.89
C TYR A 129 -0.89 -8.77 4.91
N LEU A 130 -1.41 -7.53 4.95
CA LEU A 130 -2.85 -7.27 5.00
C LEU A 130 -3.60 -7.76 3.76
N TRP A 131 -3.02 -7.61 2.57
CA TRP A 131 -3.59 -8.11 1.32
C TRP A 131 -3.79 -9.62 1.34
N ARG A 132 -2.88 -10.38 1.96
CA ARG A 132 -2.92 -11.84 1.98
C ARG A 132 -3.99 -12.41 2.91
N GLU A 133 -4.48 -11.61 3.84
CA GLU A 133 -5.57 -11.97 4.74
C GLU A 133 -6.93 -11.88 4.05
N ASP A 134 -7.07 -10.99 3.06
CA ASP A 134 -8.29 -10.83 2.27
C ASP A 134 -7.99 -10.39 0.82
N PRO A 135 -7.43 -11.29 -0.02
CA PRO A 135 -7.05 -10.95 -1.38
C PRO A 135 -8.30 -10.80 -2.27
N LYS A 136 -8.44 -9.63 -2.90
CA LYS A 136 -9.59 -9.34 -3.79
C LYS A 136 -9.37 -9.73 -5.24
N ILE A 137 -8.13 -10.03 -5.61
CA ILE A 137 -7.74 -10.45 -6.95
C ILE A 137 -6.96 -11.77 -6.78
N PRO A 138 -7.44 -12.90 -7.33
CA PRO A 138 -6.86 -14.23 -7.12
C PRO A 138 -5.62 -14.44 -8.02
N LYS A 139 -4.65 -13.55 -7.90
CA LYS A 139 -3.36 -13.57 -8.61
C LYS A 139 -2.22 -13.40 -7.61
N PRO A 140 -1.03 -13.98 -7.88
CA PRO A 140 0.16 -13.76 -7.06
C PRO A 140 0.44 -12.28 -6.84
N ASP A 141 0.73 -11.91 -5.59
CA ASP A 141 1.00 -10.52 -5.22
C ASP A 141 2.49 -10.14 -5.41
N ARG A 142 2.73 -8.93 -5.89
CA ARG A 142 4.04 -8.27 -5.95
C ARG A 142 3.99 -6.93 -5.23
N ARG A 143 5.12 -6.55 -4.65
CA ARG A 143 5.33 -5.20 -4.09
C ARG A 143 6.11 -4.38 -5.10
N LEU A 144 5.66 -3.17 -5.36
CA LEU A 144 6.29 -2.23 -6.27
C LEU A 144 6.53 -0.90 -5.56
N LEU A 145 7.77 -0.44 -5.61
CA LEU A 145 8.15 0.92 -5.27
C LEU A 145 8.43 1.69 -6.57
N VAL A 146 7.71 2.79 -6.78
CA VAL A 146 7.98 3.75 -7.86
C VAL A 146 8.57 5.01 -7.25
N CYS A 147 9.74 5.44 -7.70
CA CYS A 147 10.41 6.60 -7.11
C CYS A 147 11.18 7.44 -8.12
N ARG A 148 11.48 8.70 -7.81
CA ARG A 148 12.36 9.52 -8.65
C ARG A 148 13.83 9.17 -8.44
N MET A 149 14.20 8.93 -7.19
CA MET A 149 15.54 8.56 -6.76
C MET A 149 15.47 7.59 -5.59
N ILE A 150 16.53 6.83 -5.34
CA ILE A 150 16.67 5.94 -4.19
C ILE A 150 18.15 5.79 -3.86
N ASP A 151 18.51 5.76 -2.58
CA ASP A 151 19.89 5.51 -2.18
C ASP A 151 20.25 4.02 -2.33
N ARG A 152 21.56 3.75 -2.35
CA ARG A 152 22.10 2.41 -2.62
C ARG A 152 21.67 1.38 -1.59
N ASP A 153 21.66 1.75 -0.32
CA ASP A 153 21.41 0.81 0.78
C ASP A 153 19.92 0.46 0.83
N MET A 154 19.06 1.46 0.62
CA MET A 154 17.61 1.25 0.49
C MET A 154 17.28 0.37 -0.72
N PHE A 155 17.90 0.64 -1.88
CA PHE A 155 17.72 -0.18 -3.07
C PHE A 155 18.10 -1.63 -2.80
N ALA A 156 19.29 -1.87 -2.23
CA ALA A 156 19.78 -3.21 -1.93
C ALA A 156 18.88 -3.95 -0.93
N ALA A 157 18.44 -3.27 0.14
CA ALA A 157 17.56 -3.86 1.15
C ALA A 157 16.18 -4.21 0.57
N ALA A 158 15.54 -3.28 -0.14
CA ALA A 158 14.22 -3.48 -0.74
C ALA A 158 14.25 -4.58 -1.81
N ALA A 159 15.27 -4.59 -2.67
CA ALA A 159 15.43 -5.62 -3.71
C ALA A 159 15.67 -7.01 -3.09
N LYS A 160 16.44 -7.10 -2.01
CA LYS A 160 16.67 -8.37 -1.29
C LYS A 160 15.37 -8.93 -0.68
N ASP A 161 14.46 -8.05 -0.27
CA ASP A 161 13.11 -8.43 0.17
C ASP A 161 12.15 -8.71 -1.01
N GLY A 162 12.62 -8.65 -2.25
CA GLY A 162 11.79 -8.93 -3.43
C GLY A 162 10.76 -7.84 -3.73
N ILE A 163 11.05 -6.59 -3.35
CA ILE A 163 10.31 -5.41 -3.82
C ILE A 163 10.83 -5.06 -5.21
N LEU A 164 9.92 -4.96 -6.19
CA LEU A 164 10.22 -4.42 -7.51
C LEU A 164 10.41 -2.91 -7.39
N ILE A 165 11.43 -2.36 -8.05
CA ILE A 165 11.78 -0.94 -7.93
C ILE A 165 11.87 -0.33 -9.33
N TYR A 166 11.10 0.73 -9.58
CA TYR A 166 11.16 1.50 -10.81
C TYR A 166 11.57 2.93 -10.49
N VAL A 167 12.77 3.30 -10.94
CA VAL A 167 13.30 4.66 -10.80
C VAL A 167 12.89 5.47 -12.03
N ILE A 168 12.08 6.51 -11.82
CA ILE A 168 11.48 7.38 -12.83
C ILE A 168 11.99 8.81 -12.59
N PRO A 169 13.22 9.12 -13.07
CA PRO A 169 13.79 10.45 -12.92
C PRO A 169 12.91 11.52 -13.57
N ASN A 170 13.10 12.78 -13.18
CA ASN A 170 12.55 13.89 -13.95
C ASN A 170 13.17 13.88 -15.35
N ASP A 171 12.43 14.42 -16.32
CA ASP A 171 13.02 14.74 -17.61
C ASP A 171 14.10 15.82 -17.37
N PRO A 172 15.34 15.63 -17.85
CA PRO A 172 16.38 16.67 -17.73
C PRO A 172 15.94 18.02 -18.30
N ASP A 173 15.00 18.04 -19.25
CA ASP A 173 14.50 19.25 -19.90
C ASP A 173 13.18 19.79 -19.31
N GLU A 174 12.61 19.15 -18.28
CA GLU A 174 11.34 19.60 -17.67
C GLU A 174 11.60 20.76 -16.69
N PRO A 175 11.03 21.97 -16.92
CA PRO A 175 11.20 23.08 -16.00
C PRO A 175 10.59 22.75 -14.63
N PRO A 176 11.16 23.27 -13.52
CA PRO A 176 10.63 23.01 -12.20
C PRO A 176 9.15 23.42 -12.11
N ARG A 177 8.28 22.44 -11.82
CA ARG A 177 6.84 22.71 -11.66
C ARG A 177 6.61 23.51 -10.38
N VAL A 178 6.44 24.82 -10.52
CA VAL A 178 5.96 25.69 -9.45
C VAL A 178 4.46 25.51 -9.35
N TRP A 179 4.00 24.71 -8.38
CA TRP A 179 2.59 24.61 -8.06
C TRP A 179 2.20 25.83 -7.23
N ALA A 180 1.63 26.86 -7.87
CA ALA A 180 0.98 27.93 -7.15
C ALA A 180 -0.16 27.31 -6.31
N THR A 181 -0.06 27.42 -4.99
CA THR A 181 -1.19 27.13 -4.11
C THR A 181 -2.32 28.11 -4.48
N PRO A 182 -3.54 27.66 -4.82
CA PRO A 182 -4.68 28.56 -4.75
C PRO A 182 -4.76 29.06 -3.31
N GLY A 183 -4.71 30.38 -3.13
CA GLY A 183 -4.95 31.04 -1.84
C GLY A 183 -6.36 30.84 -1.32
#